data_AF-A0A243CM01-F1
#
_entry.id   AF-A0A243CM01-F1
#
_cell.length_a   1.000
_cell.length_b   1.000
_cell.length_c   1.000
_cell.angle_alpha   90.00
_cell.angle_beta   90.00
_cell.angle_gamma   90.00
#
_symmetry.space_group_name_H-M   'P 1'
#
loop_
_entity.id
_entity.type
_entity.pdbx_description
1 polymer ?
#
loop_
_entity_poly.entity_id
_entity_poly.type
_entity_poly.pdbx_seq_one_letter_code
_entity_poly.pdbx_strand_id
1 'polypeptide(L)'
;MVISRQDSWTNDNDFLLASTVLQYIRNGGTQLAAFKEVARLLARTPAACGFRWNSSVRKQYQKEIQQAKQDRKVGNNNPLSQPEKETNSLSITLDDIILFLQNYKDVNELTILQNQIEDLEAENETLLQRLTMYEEEYRMLLNHIDKTRSLIVVD
;
A
#
# COMPACT_ATOMS: atom_id res chain seq x y z
N MET A 1 -15.07 -0.11 22.64
CA MET A 1 -15.18 -1.57 22.88
C MET A 1 -13.75 -2.12 22.92
N VAL A 2 -13.27 -2.56 24.07
CA VAL A 2 -11.88 -3.04 24.22
C VAL A 2 -11.81 -4.46 23.66
N ILE A 3 -11.15 -4.63 22.52
CA ILE A 3 -10.91 -5.96 21.94
C ILE A 3 -9.76 -6.57 22.73
N SER A 4 -10.10 -7.44 23.69
CA SER A 4 -9.10 -8.21 24.44
C SER A 4 -8.35 -9.14 23.49
N ARG A 5 -7.01 -9.09 23.51
CA ARG A 5 -6.19 -10.03 22.75
C ARG A 5 -6.45 -11.45 23.25
N GLN A 6 -6.83 -12.34 22.32
CA GLN A 6 -6.85 -13.77 22.58
C GLN A 6 -5.61 -14.41 21.96
N ASP A 7 -4.61 -14.70 22.78
CA ASP A 7 -3.30 -15.14 22.29
C ASP A 7 -3.22 -16.62 21.90
N SER A 8 -4.24 -17.42 22.21
CA SER A 8 -4.23 -18.86 21.93
C SER A 8 -5.46 -19.32 21.15
N TRP A 9 -5.25 -20.26 20.23
CA TRP A 9 -6.30 -20.98 19.50
C TRP A 9 -6.65 -22.25 20.26
N THR A 10 -7.94 -22.48 20.50
CA THR A 10 -8.45 -23.72 21.09
C THR A 10 -8.96 -24.66 20.00
N ASN A 11 -9.14 -25.94 20.34
CA ASN A 11 -9.73 -26.91 19.43
C ASN A 11 -11.16 -26.51 19.01
N ASP A 12 -11.93 -25.88 19.89
CA ASP A 12 -13.27 -25.39 19.59
C ASP A 12 -13.25 -24.25 18.56
N ASN A 13 -12.27 -23.34 18.66
CA ASN A 13 -12.06 -22.27 17.69
C ASN A 13 -11.69 -22.83 16.31
N ASP A 14 -10.84 -23.86 16.28
CA ASP A 14 -10.44 -24.53 15.04
C ASP A 14 -11.61 -25.31 14.42
N PHE A 15 -12.44 -25.96 15.25
CA PHE A 15 -13.65 -26.65 14.81
C PHE A 15 -14.67 -25.67 14.21
N LEU A 16 -14.90 -24.52 14.85
CA LEU A 16 -15.78 -23.48 14.33
C LEU A 16 -15.26 -22.93 12.99
N LEU A 17 -13.95 -22.70 12.90
CA LEU A 17 -13.32 -22.26 11.65
C LEU A 17 -13.48 -23.31 10.54
N ALA A 18 -13.25 -24.59 10.86
CA ALA A 18 -13.35 -25.68 9.89
C ALA A 18 -14.78 -25.91 9.40
N SER A 19 -15.74 -26.03 10.32
CA SER A 19 -17.15 -26.24 9.98
C SER A 19 -17.70 -25.13 9.10
N THR A 20 -17.42 -23.86 9.44
CA THR A 20 -17.86 -22.71 8.65
C THR A 20 -17.22 -22.70 7.27
N VAL A 21 -15.90 -22.91 7.17
CA VAL A 21 -15.20 -22.92 5.87
C VAL A 21 -15.70 -24.07 4.98
N LEU A 22 -15.90 -25.26 5.54
CA LEU A 22 -16.44 -26.41 4.81
C LEU A 22 -17.87 -26.15 4.30
N GLN A 23 -18.72 -25.51 5.10
CA GLN A 23 -20.06 -25.10 4.69
C GLN A 23 -20.03 -24.12 3.52
N TYR A 24 -19.17 -23.10 3.57
CA TYR A 24 -18.99 -22.16 2.47
C TYR A 24 -18.48 -22.87 1.21
N ILE A 25 -17.58 -23.85 1.33
CA ILE A 25 -17.10 -24.63 0.18
C ILE A 25 -18.23 -25.43 -0.46
N ARG A 26 -19.07 -26.11 0.35
CA ARG A 26 -20.23 -26.88 -0.16
C ARG A 26 -21.23 -25.98 -0.88
N ASN A 27 -21.50 -24.81 -0.31
CA ASN A 27 -22.47 -23.85 -0.83
C ASN A 27 -21.90 -22.97 -1.96
N GLY A 28 -20.64 -23.17 -2.37
CA GLY A 28 -20.00 -22.39 -3.43
C GLY A 28 -19.54 -20.99 -3.02
N GLY A 29 -19.62 -20.64 -1.73
CA GLY A 29 -19.09 -19.40 -1.17
C GLY A 29 -17.56 -19.34 -1.11
N THR A 30 -17.02 -18.17 -0.78
CA THR A 30 -15.58 -17.95 -0.69
C THR A 30 -15.05 -18.19 0.71
N GLN A 31 -13.80 -18.67 0.82
CA GLN A 31 -13.12 -18.81 2.10
C GLN A 31 -12.96 -17.45 2.82
N LEU A 32 -12.79 -16.36 2.07
CA LEU A 32 -12.72 -15.01 2.64
C LEU A 32 -14.02 -14.61 3.35
N ALA A 33 -15.17 -14.98 2.79
CA ALA A 33 -16.45 -14.74 3.44
C ALA A 33 -16.60 -15.58 4.71
N ALA A 34 -16.21 -16.85 4.68
CA ALA A 34 -16.16 -17.70 5.87
C ALA A 34 -15.23 -17.13 6.95
N PHE A 35 -14.04 -16.62 6.59
CA PHE A 35 -13.10 -16.02 7.53
C PHE A 35 -13.66 -14.74 8.16
N LYS A 36 -14.40 -13.92 7.41
CA LYS A 36 -15.07 -12.73 7.95
C LYS A 36 -16.12 -13.11 8.99
N GLU A 37 -16.91 -14.15 8.73
CA GLU A 37 -17.94 -14.60 9.67
C GLU A 37 -17.31 -15.17 10.95
N VAL A 38 -16.34 -16.08 10.83
CA VAL A 38 -15.65 -16.66 11.99
C VAL A 38 -14.89 -15.59 12.79
N ALA A 39 -14.29 -14.61 12.11
CA ALA A 39 -13.61 -13.48 12.75
C ALA A 39 -14.56 -12.68 13.65
N ARG A 40 -15.80 -12.42 13.18
CA ARG A 40 -16.83 -11.76 13.98
C ARG A 40 -17.22 -12.58 15.21
N LEU A 41 -17.39 -13.90 15.05
CA LEU A 41 -17.79 -14.79 16.14
C LEU A 41 -16.69 -14.95 17.21
N LEU A 42 -15.43 -15.06 16.80
CA LEU A 42 -14.29 -15.26 17.71
C LEU A 42 -13.65 -13.94 18.19
N ALA A 43 -14.22 -12.79 17.82
CA ALA A 43 -13.63 -11.47 18.06
C ALA A 43 -12.16 -11.36 17.59
N ARG A 44 -11.87 -11.91 16.41
CA ARG A 44 -10.54 -11.93 15.76
C ARG A 44 -10.59 -11.18 14.43
N THR A 45 -9.43 -11.02 13.78
CA THR A 45 -9.38 -10.47 12.42
C THR A 45 -9.53 -11.59 11.37
N PRO A 46 -10.13 -11.30 10.19
CA PRO A 46 -10.20 -12.27 9.10
C PRO A 46 -8.82 -12.79 8.67
N ALA A 47 -7.79 -11.93 8.74
CA ALA A 47 -6.41 -12.32 8.46
C ALA A 47 -5.88 -13.36 9.46
N ALA A 48 -6.19 -13.22 10.75
CA ALA A 48 -5.80 -14.21 11.77
C ALA A 48 -6.49 -15.56 11.54
N CYS A 49 -7.79 -15.56 11.19
CA CYS A 49 -8.52 -16.77 10.82
C CYS A 49 -7.90 -17.44 9.57
N GLY A 50 -7.55 -16.66 8.55
CA GLY A 50 -6.87 -17.17 7.36
C GLY A 50 -5.49 -17.77 7.65
N PHE A 51 -4.70 -17.12 8.52
CA PHE A 51 -3.40 -17.64 8.94
C PHE A 51 -3.54 -18.96 9.71
N ARG A 52 -4.47 -19.05 10.66
CA ARG A 52 -4.73 -20.29 11.40
C ARG A 52 -5.22 -21.41 10.49
N TRP A 53 -6.12 -21.09 9.56
CA TRP A 53 -6.61 -22.03 8.56
C TRP A 53 -5.46 -22.62 7.74
N ASN A 54 -4.61 -21.78 7.16
CA ASN A 54 -3.54 -22.23 6.27
C ASN A 54 -2.39 -22.95 7.01
N SER A 55 -2.10 -22.56 8.25
CA SER A 55 -0.97 -23.12 9.01
C SER A 55 -1.28 -24.51 9.59
N SER A 56 -2.48 -24.73 10.12
CA SER A 56 -2.83 -25.95 10.86
C SER A 56 -4.13 -26.61 10.36
N VAL A 57 -5.24 -25.88 10.39
CA VAL A 57 -6.60 -26.48 10.26
C VAL A 57 -6.82 -27.09 8.87
N ARG A 58 -6.37 -26.44 7.79
CA ARG A 58 -6.53 -26.95 6.42
C ARG A 58 -5.89 -28.33 6.21
N LYS A 59 -4.75 -28.59 6.88
CA LYS A 59 -4.05 -29.88 6.80
C LYS A 59 -4.79 -30.98 7.55
N GLN A 60 -5.40 -30.63 8.68
CA GLN A 60 -6.17 -31.55 9.51
C GLN A 60 -7.47 -31.99 8.82
N TYR A 61 -8.16 -31.07 8.14
CA TYR A 61 -9.46 -31.32 7.50
C TYR A 61 -9.38 -31.57 5.99
N GLN A 62 -8.24 -32.10 5.50
CA GLN A 62 -7.98 -32.23 4.07
C GLN A 62 -8.98 -33.17 3.37
N LYS A 63 -9.42 -34.24 4.04
CA LYS A 63 -10.39 -35.21 3.47
C LYS A 63 -11.77 -34.59 3.32
N GLU A 64 -12.19 -33.85 4.34
CA GLU A 64 -13.46 -33.16 4.43
C GLU A 64 -13.54 -32.02 3.41
N ILE A 65 -12.43 -31.32 3.17
CA ILE A 65 -12.33 -30.30 2.11
C ILE A 65 -12.52 -30.94 0.73
N GLN A 66 -11.94 -32.12 0.48
CA GLN A 66 -12.12 -32.83 -0.79
C GLN A 66 -13.57 -33.26 -0.96
N GLN A 67 -14.19 -33.81 0.09
CA GLN A 67 -15.60 -34.19 0.06
C GLN A 67 -16.51 -32.98 -0.17
N ALA A 68 -16.30 -31.86 0.56
CA ALA A 68 -17.08 -30.63 0.36
C ALA A 68 -16.99 -30.08 -1.07
N LYS A 69 -15.85 -30.24 -1.75
CA LYS A 69 -15.68 -29.88 -3.16
C LYS A 69 -16.40 -30.85 -4.10
N GLN A 70 -16.40 -32.14 -3.78
CA GLN A 70 -17.16 -33.14 -4.54
C GLN A 70 -18.67 -32.89 -4.39
N ASP A 71 -19.16 -32.64 -3.17
CA ASP A 71 -20.56 -32.30 -2.89
C ASP A 71 -21.00 -31.07 -3.70
N ARG A 72 -20.17 -30.03 -3.77
CA ARG A 72 -20.41 -28.86 -4.62
C ARG A 72 -20.55 -29.26 -6.10
N LYS A 73 -19.66 -30.12 -6.60
CA LYS A 73 -19.69 -30.57 -8.00
C LYS A 73 -20.95 -31.40 -8.30
N VAL A 74 -21.39 -32.23 -7.35
CA VAL A 74 -22.59 -33.06 -7.50
C VAL A 74 -23.87 -32.23 -7.41
N GLY A 75 -23.95 -31.27 -6.49
CA GLY A 75 -25.08 -30.33 -6.38
C GLY A 75 -25.24 -29.39 -7.59
N ASN A 76 -24.16 -29.19 -8.36
CA ASN A 76 -24.15 -28.35 -9.56
C ASN A 76 -24.44 -29.13 -10.86
N ASN A 77 -24.85 -30.40 -10.77
CA ASN A 77 -25.29 -31.23 -11.92
C ASN A 77 -26.75 -30.96 -12.35
N ASN A 78 -27.45 -30.00 -11.75
CA ASN A 78 -28.60 -29.37 -12.40
C ASN A 78 -28.06 -28.30 -13.35
N PRO A 79 -28.29 -28.41 -14.68
CA PRO A 79 -27.78 -27.45 -15.65
C PRO A 79 -28.67 -26.22 -15.64
N LEU A 80 -28.57 -25.37 -14.61
CA LEU A 80 -29.13 -24.03 -14.67
C LEU A 80 -28.40 -23.11 -13.70
N SER A 81 -27.93 -21.99 -14.24
CA SER A 81 -27.32 -20.86 -13.53
C SER A 81 -25.84 -21.04 -13.19
N GLN A 82 -24.99 -20.95 -14.22
CA GLN A 82 -23.79 -20.14 -14.02
C GLN A 82 -24.28 -18.75 -13.59
N PRO A 83 -23.87 -18.19 -12.44
CA PRO A 83 -23.91 -16.75 -12.32
C PRO A 83 -22.89 -16.29 -13.35
N GLU A 84 -23.40 -15.78 -14.47
CA GLU A 84 -22.66 -14.85 -15.29
C GLU A 84 -22.02 -13.87 -14.32
N LYS A 85 -20.70 -13.94 -14.23
CA LYS A 85 -19.93 -12.89 -13.61
C LYS A 85 -20.16 -11.69 -14.51
N GLU A 86 -21.20 -10.92 -14.22
CA GLU A 86 -21.24 -9.50 -14.54
C GLU A 86 -20.11 -8.85 -13.73
N THR A 87 -18.88 -9.11 -14.14
CA THR A 87 -17.80 -8.18 -13.91
C THR A 87 -18.09 -7.03 -14.86
N ASN A 88 -18.95 -6.12 -14.42
CA ASN A 88 -18.96 -4.73 -14.84
C ASN A 88 -17.67 -4.03 -14.35
N SER A 89 -16.54 -4.66 -14.66
CA SER A 89 -15.20 -4.15 -14.48
C SER A 89 -14.85 -3.59 -15.84
N LEU A 90 -14.61 -2.28 -15.92
CA LEU A 90 -13.77 -1.70 -16.95
C LEU A 90 -12.53 -2.58 -17.10
N SER A 91 -12.56 -3.55 -18.02
CA SER A 91 -11.47 -4.48 -18.20
C SER A 91 -10.45 -3.74 -19.04
N ILE A 92 -9.65 -2.94 -18.36
CA ILE A 92 -8.40 -2.44 -18.92
C ILE A 92 -7.68 -3.67 -19.47
N THR A 93 -7.53 -3.69 -20.80
CA THR A 93 -6.89 -4.80 -21.50
C THR A 93 -5.40 -4.75 -21.24
N LEU A 94 -4.72 -5.87 -21.45
CA LEU A 94 -3.26 -5.88 -21.34
C LEU A 94 -2.62 -4.88 -22.32
N ASP A 95 -3.24 -4.66 -23.48
CA ASP A 95 -2.81 -3.65 -24.46
C ASP A 95 -3.01 -2.21 -23.94
N ASP A 96 -4.10 -1.94 -23.21
CA ASP A 96 -4.30 -0.64 -22.55
C ASP A 96 -3.25 -0.38 -21.47
N ILE A 97 -2.85 -1.42 -20.73
CA ILE A 97 -1.75 -1.35 -19.75
C ILE A 97 -0.42 -1.09 -20.45
N ILE A 98 -0.15 -1.79 -21.55
CA ILE A 98 1.08 -1.61 -22.33
C ILE A 98 1.15 -0.18 -22.87
N LEU A 99 0.05 0.33 -23.45
CA LEU A 99 -0.01 1.70 -23.96
C LEU A 99 0.18 2.73 -22.85
N PHE A 100 -0.47 2.55 -21.70
CA PHE A 100 -0.29 3.43 -20.54
C PHE A 100 1.16 3.43 -20.04
N LEU A 101 1.79 2.25 -19.90
CA LEU A 101 3.17 2.14 -19.42
C LEU A 101 4.20 2.67 -20.43
N GLN A 102 3.95 2.51 -21.73
CA GLN A 102 4.77 3.11 -22.77
C GLN A 102 4.68 4.64 -22.73
N ASN A 103 3.47 5.18 -22.58
CA ASN A 103 3.28 6.62 -22.46
C ASN A 103 3.90 7.16 -21.15
N TYR A 104 3.76 6.44 -20.04
CA TYR A 104 4.39 6.80 -18.75
C TYR A 104 5.93 6.78 -18.82
N LYS A 105 6.50 5.90 -19.66
CA LYS A 105 7.94 5.87 -19.93
C LYS A 105 8.40 7.03 -20.82
N ASP A 106 7.52 7.54 -21.68
CA ASP A 106 7.75 8.71 -22.53
C ASP A 106 7.46 10.05 -21.83
N VAL A 107 6.64 10.05 -20.77
CA VAL A 107 6.56 11.19 -19.84
C VAL A 107 7.88 11.21 -19.08
N ASN A 108 8.82 11.94 -19.65
CA ASN A 108 10.18 12.14 -19.18
C ASN A 108 10.20 13.07 -17.94
N GLU A 109 9.27 12.85 -17.01
CA GLU A 109 9.10 13.58 -15.75
C GLU A 109 10.41 13.57 -14.96
N LEU A 110 11.16 12.47 -15.02
CA LEU A 110 12.49 12.39 -14.44
C LEU A 110 13.48 13.37 -15.07
N THR A 111 13.52 13.50 -16.40
CA THR A 111 14.41 14.48 -17.06
C THR A 111 13.93 15.91 -16.83
N ILE A 112 12.61 16.15 -16.81
CA ILE A 112 12.06 17.48 -16.51
C ILE A 112 12.44 17.90 -15.09
N LEU A 113 12.29 17.01 -14.11
CA LEU A 113 12.68 17.24 -12.73
C LEU A 113 14.21 17.42 -12.60
N GLN A 114 15.00 16.64 -13.34
CA GLN A 114 16.46 16.78 -13.35
C GLN A 114 16.90 18.15 -13.88
N ASN A 115 16.34 18.60 -15.01
CA ASN A 115 16.64 19.92 -15.57
C ASN A 115 16.21 21.04 -14.61
N GLN A 116 15.07 20.89 -13.95
CA GLN A 116 14.60 21.88 -12.98
C GLN A 116 15.49 21.96 -11.74
N ILE A 117 16.05 20.83 -11.29
CA ILE A 117 17.04 20.80 -10.21
C ILE A 117 18.31 21.55 -10.65
N GLU A 118 18.81 21.27 -11.85
CA GLU A 118 20.01 21.91 -12.40
C GLU A 118 19.83 23.44 -12.51
N ASP A 119 18.68 23.90 -13.02
CA ASP A 119 18.36 25.33 -13.12
C ASP A 119 18.32 26.01 -11.74
N LEU A 120 17.69 25.36 -10.75
CA LEU A 120 17.59 25.88 -9.38
C LEU A 120 18.96 25.92 -8.68
N GLU A 121 19.81 24.93 -8.92
CA GLU A 121 21.18 24.90 -8.39
C GLU A 121 22.01 26.05 -8.96
N ALA A 122 21.93 26.30 -10.28
CA ALA A 122 22.63 27.40 -10.92
C ALA A 122 22.15 28.78 -10.43
N GLU A 123 20.84 28.95 -10.21
CA GLU A 123 20.29 30.17 -9.63
C GLU A 123 20.78 30.38 -8.19
N ASN A 124 20.82 29.30 -7.40
CA ASN A 124 21.30 29.35 -6.02
C ASN A 124 22.77 29.77 -5.96
N GLU A 125 23.63 29.18 -6.79
CA GLU A 125 25.03 29.58 -6.89
C GLU A 125 25.19 31.06 -7.25
N THR A 126 24.41 31.54 -8.22
CA THR A 126 24.43 32.94 -8.65
C THR A 126 24.00 33.89 -7.52
N LEU A 127 22.94 33.55 -6.80
CA LEU A 127 22.46 34.32 -5.65
C LEU A 127 23.49 34.35 -4.53
N LEU A 128 24.16 33.23 -4.27
CA LEU A 128 25.17 33.11 -3.21
C LEU A 128 26.43 33.93 -3.53
N GLN A 129 26.86 33.94 -4.79
CA GLN A 129 27.93 34.84 -5.25
C GLN A 129 27.56 36.31 -5.06
N ARG A 130 26.33 36.68 -5.42
CA ARG A 130 25.86 38.07 -5.28
C ARG A 130 25.75 38.49 -3.82
N LEU A 131 25.29 37.60 -2.95
CA LEU A 131 25.25 37.83 -1.50
C LEU A 131 26.66 38.10 -0.97
N THR A 132 27.62 37.24 -1.33
CA THR A 132 29.02 37.36 -0.93
C THR A 132 29.64 38.70 -1.38
N MET A 133 29.34 39.12 -2.61
CA MET A 133 29.78 40.40 -3.14
C MET A 133 29.24 41.57 -2.30
N TYR A 134 27.93 41.57 -2.00
CA TYR A 134 27.32 42.62 -1.18
C TYR A 134 27.85 42.63 0.26
N GLU A 135 28.14 41.46 0.84
CA GLU A 135 28.76 41.37 2.16
C GLU A 135 30.15 41.99 2.19
N GLU A 136 30.99 41.76 1.17
CA GLU A 136 32.32 42.38 1.11
C GLU A 136 32.23 43.89 0.84
N GLU A 137 31.34 44.34 -0.05
CA GLU A 137 31.08 45.77 -0.27
C GLU A 137 30.66 46.47 1.03
N TYR A 138 29.76 45.84 1.78
CA TYR A 138 29.33 46.36 3.08
C TYR A 138 30.49 46.43 4.09
N ARG A 139 31.33 45.39 4.13
CA ARG A 139 32.52 45.34 4.99
C ARG A 139 33.51 46.45 4.66
N MET A 140 33.75 46.68 3.36
CA MET A 140 34.63 47.74 2.87
C MET A 140 34.09 49.12 3.23
N LEU A 141 32.78 49.35 3.05
CA LEU A 141 32.13 50.61 3.44
C LEU A 141 32.24 50.86 4.94
N LEU A 142 32.02 49.83 5.76
CA LEU A 142 32.13 49.94 7.22
C LEU A 142 33.56 50.33 7.64
N ASN A 143 34.57 49.70 7.05
CA ASN A 143 35.97 50.03 7.30
C ASN A 143 36.28 51.49 6.88
N HIS A 144 35.76 51.95 5.75
CA HIS A 144 35.88 53.35 5.34
C HIS A 144 35.25 54.31 6.36
N ILE A 145 34.05 54.01 6.85
CA ILE A 145 33.37 54.83 7.86
C ILE A 145 34.18 54.88 9.16
N ASP A 146 34.69 53.74 9.63
CA ASP A 146 35.49 53.67 10.86
C ASP A 146 36.82 54.44 10.72
N LYS A 147 37.46 54.36 9.55
CA LYS A 147 38.66 55.14 9.24
C LYS A 147 38.37 56.64 9.17
N THR A 148 37.24 57.05 8.59
CA THR A 148 36.84 58.46 8.58
C THR A 148 36.51 58.96 9.99
N ARG A 149 35.85 58.15 10.82
CA ARG A 149 35.58 58.49 12.23
C ARG A 149 36.87 58.63 13.04
N SER A 150 37.85 57.75 12.85
CA SER A 150 39.13 57.85 13.56
C SER A 150 39.93 59.10 13.18
N LEU A 151 39.84 59.56 11.92
CA LEU A 151 40.46 60.81 11.48
C LEU A 151 39.78 62.06 12.07
N ILE A 152 38.46 62.05 12.24
CA ILE A 152 37.68 63.19 12.77
C ILE A 152 37.83 63.34 14.30
N VAL A 153 38.15 62.27 15.02
CA VAL A 153 38.33 62.29 16.50
C VAL A 153 39.72 62.79 16.92
N VAL A 154 40.63 63.02 15.97
CA VAL A 154 42.05 63.37 16.22
C VAL A 154 42.34 64.88 16.03
N ASP A 155 41.35 65.69 15.62
CA ASP A 155 41.38 67.16 15.64
C ASP A 155 40.50 67.72 16.80
#